data_AF-A0A6G1TZN1-F1
#
_entry.id   AF-A0A6G1TZN1-F1
#
_cell.length_a   1.000
_cell.length_b   1.000
_cell.length_c   1.000
_cell.angle_alpha   90.00
_cell.angle_beta   90.00
_cell.angle_gamma   90.00
#
_symmetry.space_group_name_H-M   'P 1'
#
loop_
_entity.id
_entity.type
_entity.pdbx_description
1 polymer ?
#
loop_
_entity_poly.entity_id
_entity_poly.type
_entity_poly.pdbx_seq_one_letter_code
_entity_poly.pdbx_strand_id
1 'polypeptide(L)'
;MEQQTHIDKALAFMESLEKLGSQLKAAEEQQKHFIARMLELKKANQTESDEYAELSQKSKSLQDIIDKWRPIYLERMEMVKSVSIQRRQRMNKKK
;
A
#
# COMPACT_ATOMS: atom_id res chain seq x y z
N MET A 1 20.05 -24.25 16.57
CA MET A 1 19.88 -22.78 16.74
C MET A 1 19.01 -22.22 15.61
N GLU A 2 17.81 -22.76 15.39
CA GLU A 2 17.08 -22.53 14.11
C GLU A 2 15.67 -21.94 14.31
N GLN A 3 15.16 -21.88 15.53
CA GLN A 3 13.84 -21.28 15.82
C GLN A 3 13.89 -19.74 15.86
N GLN A 4 15.05 -19.16 16.20
CA GLN A 4 15.21 -17.70 16.35
C GLN A 4 15.13 -16.97 15.00
N THR A 5 15.58 -17.59 13.91
CA THR A 5 15.55 -17.00 12.56
C THR A 5 14.16 -16.93 11.95
N HIS A 6 13.20 -17.78 12.36
CA HIS A 6 11.84 -17.75 11.84
C HIS A 6 10.99 -16.66 12.50
N ILE A 7 11.20 -16.38 13.78
CA ILE A 7 10.51 -15.30 14.51
C ILE A 7 11.00 -13.94 14.03
N ASP A 8 12.32 -13.78 13.84
CA ASP A 8 12.93 -12.56 13.32
C ASP A 8 12.43 -12.23 11.89
N LYS A 9 12.35 -13.24 11.03
CA LYS A 9 11.76 -13.11 9.68
C LYS A 9 10.28 -12.72 9.71
N ALA A 10 9.49 -13.27 10.63
CA ALA A 10 8.08 -12.89 10.77
C ALA A 10 7.93 -11.44 11.26
N LEU A 11 8.84 -10.98 12.13
CA LEU A 11 8.86 -9.61 12.63
C LEU A 11 9.23 -8.62 11.51
N ALA A 12 10.30 -8.92 10.76
CA ALA A 12 10.70 -8.15 9.58
C ALA A 12 9.61 -8.12 8.50
N PHE A 13 8.82 -9.19 8.37
CA PHE A 13 7.68 -9.25 7.46
C PHE A 13 6.53 -8.32 7.89
N MET A 14 6.22 -8.28 9.19
CA MET A 14 5.22 -7.34 9.74
C MET A 14 5.68 -5.89 9.59
N GLU A 15 6.94 -5.58 9.87
CA GLU A 15 7.47 -4.23 9.69
C GLU A 15 7.47 -3.81 8.21
N SER A 16 7.82 -4.73 7.31
CA SER A 16 7.78 -4.50 5.86
C SER A 16 6.34 -4.24 5.38
N LEU A 17 5.35 -4.91 5.98
CA LEU A 17 3.94 -4.70 5.69
C LEU A 17 3.45 -3.32 6.14
N GLU A 18 3.80 -2.90 7.35
CA GLU A 18 3.44 -1.57 7.85
C GLU A 18 4.10 -0.45 7.03
N LYS A 19 5.37 -0.64 6.65
CA LYS A 19 6.07 0.26 5.73
C LYS A 19 5.38 0.29 4.36
N LEU A 20 5.01 -0.86 3.81
CA LEU A 20 4.33 -0.94 2.52
C LEU A 20 2.96 -0.24 2.55
N GLY A 21 2.18 -0.46 3.62
CA GLY A 21 0.90 0.23 3.81
C GLY A 21 1.07 1.74 3.97
N SER A 22 2.09 2.20 4.69
CA SER A 22 2.40 3.63 4.84
C SER A 22 2.82 4.25 3.51
N GLN A 23 3.64 3.55 2.72
CA GLN A 23 4.05 3.98 1.39
C GLN A 23 2.88 4.03 0.41
N LEU A 24 2.01 3.03 0.42
CA LEU A 24 0.78 3.00 -0.37
C LEU A 24 -0.12 4.19 -0.04
N LYS A 25 -0.33 4.45 1.26
CA LYS A 25 -1.14 5.58 1.71
C LYS A 25 -0.53 6.92 1.30
N ALA A 26 0.78 7.08 1.43
CA ALA A 26 1.49 8.28 0.98
C ALA A 26 1.38 8.47 -0.54
N ALA A 27 1.51 7.39 -1.32
CA ALA A 27 1.34 7.41 -2.76
C ALA A 27 -0.09 7.79 -3.17
N GLU A 28 -1.12 7.24 -2.50
CA GLU A 28 -2.52 7.61 -2.73
C GLU A 28 -2.78 9.08 -2.42
N GLU A 29 -2.19 9.61 -1.34
CA GLU A 29 -2.35 11.01 -0.93
C GLU A 29 -1.67 11.95 -1.93
N GLN A 30 -0.45 11.63 -2.35
CA GLN A 30 0.24 12.37 -3.42
C GLN A 30 -0.54 12.32 -4.74
N GLN A 31 -1.10 11.17 -5.10
CA GLN A 31 -1.91 11.03 -6.31
C GLN A 31 -3.15 11.94 -6.23
N LYS A 32 -3.84 11.99 -5.08
CA LYS A 32 -4.97 12.91 -4.85
C LYS A 32 -4.57 14.37 -5.01
N HIS A 33 -3.40 14.76 -4.49
CA HIS A 33 -2.89 16.12 -4.66
C HIS A 33 -2.63 16.46 -6.13
N PHE A 34 -2.02 15.55 -6.90
CA PHE A 34 -1.82 15.77 -8.34
C PHE A 34 -3.14 15.85 -9.10
N ILE A 35 -4.10 14.97 -8.80
CA ILE A 35 -5.43 15.02 -9.42
C ILE A 35 -6.15 16.33 -9.06
N ALA A 36 -6.06 16.80 -7.82
CA ALA A 36 -6.64 18.07 -7.40
C ALA A 36 -6.04 19.24 -8.19
N ARG A 37 -4.71 19.29 -8.31
CA ARG A 37 -3.99 20.29 -9.10
C ARG A 37 -4.39 20.23 -10.59
N MET A 38 -4.51 19.02 -11.15
CA MET A 38 -4.99 18.81 -12.51
C MET A 38 -6.43 19.29 -12.71
N LEU A 39 -7.31 19.13 -11.71
CA LEU A 39 -8.69 19.65 -11.75
C LEU A 39 -8.72 21.17 -11.73
N GLU A 40 -7.84 21.82 -10.97
CA GLU A 40 -7.68 23.28 -10.98
C GLU A 40 -7.21 23.78 -12.35
N LEU A 41 -6.17 23.16 -12.92
CA LEU A 41 -5.69 23.46 -14.27
C LEU A 41 -6.80 23.23 -15.33
N LYS A 42 -7.59 22.16 -15.17
CA LYS A 42 -8.74 21.90 -16.04
C LYS A 42 -9.81 22.98 -15.93
N LYS A 43 -10.12 23.48 -14.72
CA LYS A 43 -11.03 24.61 -14.54
C LYS A 43 -10.49 25.89 -15.19
N ALA A 44 -9.17 26.08 -15.17
CA ALA A 44 -8.50 27.19 -15.85
C ALA A 44 -8.35 27.00 -17.38
N ASN A 45 -8.88 25.91 -17.97
CA ASN A 45 -8.68 25.54 -19.37
C ASN A 45 -7.20 25.32 -19.77
N GLN A 46 -6.32 25.10 -18.80
CA GLN A 46 -4.89 24.84 -19.01
C GLN A 46 -4.56 23.34 -19.05
N THR A 47 -5.45 22.54 -19.65
CA THR A 47 -5.26 21.09 -19.78
C THR A 47 -4.17 20.70 -20.79
N GLU A 48 -3.79 21.62 -21.67
CA GLU A 48 -2.74 21.44 -22.68
C GLU A 48 -1.39 21.99 -22.24
N SER A 49 -1.29 22.49 -21.00
CA SER A 49 -0.02 22.97 -20.45
C SER A 49 0.90 21.80 -20.13
N ASP A 50 2.21 21.95 -20.36
CA ASP A 50 3.24 20.99 -19.93
C ASP A 50 3.08 20.58 -18.46
N GLU A 51 2.64 21.50 -17.59
CA GLU A 51 2.38 21.21 -16.18
C GLU A 51 1.29 20.12 -16.01
N TYR A 52 0.22 20.15 -16.81
CA TYR A 52 -0.83 19.13 -16.77
C TYR A 52 -0.32 17.78 -17.27
N ALA A 53 0.49 17.77 -18.33
CA ALA A 53 1.09 16.55 -18.88
C ALA A 53 2.05 15.89 -17.87
N GLU A 54 2.89 16.69 -17.21
CA GLU A 54 3.77 16.22 -16.14
C GLU A 54 3.00 15.69 -14.93
N LEU A 55 1.97 16.40 -14.47
CA LEU A 55 1.13 15.96 -13.35
C LEU A 55 0.38 14.68 -13.68
N SER A 56 -0.12 14.56 -14.91
CA SER A 56 -0.78 13.35 -15.42
C SER A 56 0.19 12.16 -15.40
N GLN A 57 1.40 12.34 -15.92
CA GLN A 57 2.42 11.30 -15.94
C GLN A 57 2.83 10.88 -14.52
N LYS A 58 3.05 11.84 -13.62
CA LYS A 58 3.39 11.58 -12.20
C LYS A 58 2.25 10.86 -11.47
N SER A 59 1.00 11.27 -11.70
CA SER A 59 -0.19 10.60 -11.14
C SER A 59 -0.30 9.16 -11.64
N LYS A 60 -0.05 8.92 -12.93
CA LYS A 60 -0.11 7.59 -13.54
C LYS A 60 0.98 6.66 -13.03
N SER A 61 2.22 7.17 -12.88
CA SER A 61 3.31 6.41 -12.25
C SER A 61 3.02 6.04 -10.80
N LEU A 62 2.43 6.96 -10.01
CA LEU A 62 2.00 6.64 -8.65
C LEU A 62 0.89 5.59 -8.64
N GLN A 63 -0.04 5.67 -9.59
CA GLN A 63 -1.10 4.68 -9.73
C GLN A 63 -0.56 3.29 -10.07
N ASP A 64 0.45 3.19 -10.93
CA ASP A 64 1.12 1.92 -11.25
C ASP A 64 1.79 1.29 -10.02
N ILE A 65 2.46 2.11 -9.21
CA ILE A 65 3.04 1.68 -7.93
C ILE A 65 1.93 1.19 -6.99
N ILE A 66 0.84 1.94 -6.85
CA ILE A 66 -0.29 1.53 -6.02
C ILE A 66 -0.88 0.20 -6.52
N ASP A 67 -1.15 0.08 -7.82
CA ASP A 67 -1.76 -1.09 -8.42
C ASP A 67 -0.89 -2.34 -8.26
N LYS A 68 0.44 -2.19 -8.36
CA LYS A 68 1.41 -3.26 -8.15
C LYS A 68 1.49 -3.72 -6.70
N TRP A 69 1.49 -2.80 -5.75
CA TRP A 69 1.76 -3.11 -4.33
C TRP A 69 0.50 -3.37 -3.50
N ARG A 70 -0.65 -2.83 -3.90
CA ARG A 70 -1.94 -3.02 -3.22
C ARG A 70 -2.39 -4.49 -3.13
N PRO A 71 -2.33 -5.32 -4.19
CA PRO A 71 -2.67 -6.73 -4.07
C PRO A 71 -1.68 -7.48 -3.15
N ILE A 72 -0.38 -7.17 -3.23
CA ILE A 72 0.65 -7.77 -2.36
C ILE A 72 0.38 -7.42 -0.88
N TYR A 73 0.04 -6.15 -0.60
CA TYR A 73 -0.28 -5.71 0.74
C TYR A 73 -1.55 -6.40 1.29
N LEU A 74 -2.61 -6.48 0.46
CA LEU A 74 -3.87 -7.12 0.84
C LEU A 74 -3.70 -8.63 1.09
N GLU A 75 -3.02 -9.34 0.20
CA GLU A 75 -2.75 -10.77 0.34
C GLU A 75 -1.95 -11.07 1.61
N ARG A 76 -0.92 -10.26 1.88
CA ARG A 76 -0.11 -10.40 3.10
C ARG A 76 -0.87 -10.05 4.37
N MET A 77 -1.74 -9.03 4.35
CA MET A 77 -2.66 -8.72 5.46
C MET A 77 -3.62 -9.87 5.75
N GLU A 78 -4.12 -10.54 4.70
CA GLU A 78 -5.01 -11.69 4.82
C GLU A 78 -4.30 -12.90 5.44
N MET A 79 -3.04 -13.15 5.07
CA MET A 79 -2.23 -14.17 5.74
C MET A 79 -2.05 -13.88 7.24
N VAL A 80 -1.75 -12.64 7.63
CA VAL A 80 -1.61 -12.24 9.05
C VAL A 80 -2.92 -12.43 9.82
N LYS A 81 -4.06 -12.08 9.23
CA LYS A 81 -5.39 -12.34 9.81
C LYS A 81 -5.68 -13.84 9.95
N SER A 82 -5.33 -14.64 8.95
CA SER A 82 -5.56 -16.09 8.98
C SER A 82 -4.72 -16.80 10.05
N VAL A 83 -3.47 -16.39 10.24
CA VAL A 83 -2.59 -16.92 11.30
C VAL A 83 -3.15 -16.61 12.69
N SER A 84 -3.68 -15.39 12.90
CA SER A 84 -4.28 -15.00 14.17
C SER A 84 -5.60 -15.73 14.47
N ILE A 85 -6.43 -15.99 13.44
CA ILE A 85 -7.66 -16.79 13.56
C ILE A 85 -7.34 -18.27 13.88
N GLN A 86 -6.37 -18.89 13.19
CA GLN A 86 -5.94 -20.26 13.49
C GLN A 86 -5.42 -20.41 14.93
N ARG A 87 -4.67 -19.42 15.43
CA ARG A 87 -4.15 -19.43 16.81
C ARG A 87 -5.28 -19.38 17.83
N ARG A 88 -6.32 -18.59 17.58
CA ARG A 88 -7.53 -18.49 18.43
C ARG A 88 -8.36 -19.77 18.40
N GLN A 89 -8.54 -20.39 17.22
CA GLN A 89 -9.25 -21.67 17.10
C GLN A 89 -8.54 -22.82 17.82
N ARG A 90 -7.19 -22.87 17.77
CA ARG A 90 -6.40 -23.88 18.51
C ARG A 90 -6.49 -23.73 20.03
N MET A 91 -6.62 -22.51 20.55
CA MET A 91 -6.84 -22.28 21.98
C MET A 91 -8.25 -22.68 22.44
N ASN A 92 -9.27 -22.43 21.61
CA ASN A 92 -10.65 -22.83 21.94
C ASN A 92 -10.89 -24.34 21.87
N LYS A 93 -10.06 -25.11 21.15
CA LYS A 93 -10.16 -26.58 21.08
C LYS A 93 -9.48 -27.32 22.25
N LYS A 94 -8.73 -26.61 23.09
CA LYS A 94 -8.05 -27.13 24.29
C LYS A 94 -8.78 -26.81 25.60
N LYS A 95 -10.01 -26.31 25.51
CA LYS A 95 -10.88 -26.00 26.65
C LYS A 95 -12.11 -26.89 26.58
#